data_AF-A0A443PRR4-F1
#
_entry.id   AF-A0A443PRR4-F1
#
_cell.length_a   1.000
_cell.length_b   1.000
_cell.length_c   1.000
_cell.angle_alpha   90.00
_cell.angle_beta   90.00
_cell.angle_gamma   90.00
#
_symmetry.space_group_name_H-M   'P 1'
#
loop_
_entity.id
_entity.type
_entity.pdbx_description
1 polymer ?
#
loop_
_entity_poly.entity_id
_entity_poly.type
_entity_poly.pdbx_seq_one_letter_code
_entity_poly.pdbx_strand_id
1 'polypeptide(L)'
;MLVGAQHSSNKLDCLVCSHCFCYIGSIELQIGRRLYLQALRLSKHKETTFESSSDHSEEDCQVSDEDNNSHVTNLDKLQSASSDTNEINLIPKEIIESLMNGGLALPYSKQFPLPSIIPCPGGCEEEHYCSKLCAEADWDLYHSLLCTGKGSSSHTEAVLKFIEHANATNDIFLLAAKAIAFTILKYRKLKSTNLIDQKRVNGMDDSSFSLLMEAWKPISMGFKKRWWDCIALPDDIDSCNEASFRMQIKELAFTRCIGEGDAQAII
;
A
#
# COMPACT_ATOMS: atom_id res chain seq x y z
N MET A 1 14.56 -13.06 -1.08
CA MET A 1 13.65 -12.39 -2.02
C MET A 1 12.66 -11.60 -1.20
N LEU A 2 12.41 -10.34 -1.53
CA LEU A 2 11.42 -9.52 -0.82
C LEU A 2 10.14 -9.50 -1.65
N VAL A 3 9.02 -9.87 -1.02
CA VAL A 3 7.69 -9.66 -1.61
C VAL A 3 7.21 -8.32 -1.10
N GLY A 4 6.78 -7.45 -2.01
CA GLY A 4 6.21 -6.16 -1.70
C GLY A 4 4.88 -5.96 -2.39
N ALA A 5 4.03 -5.14 -1.77
CA ALA A 5 2.86 -4.58 -2.39
C ALA A 5 2.77 -3.11 -1.98
N GLN A 6 2.31 -2.28 -2.90
CA GLN A 6 1.90 -0.93 -2.56
C GLN A 6 0.54 -1.02 -1.85
N HIS A 7 0.42 -0.36 -0.71
CA HIS A 7 -0.85 -0.27 0.02
C HIS A 7 -1.93 0.34 -0.90
N SER A 8 -3.17 -0.14 -0.80
CA SER A 8 -4.26 0.25 -1.70
C SER A 8 -4.53 1.76 -1.68
N SER A 9 -4.43 2.40 -0.51
CA SER A 9 -4.53 3.87 -0.39
C SER A 9 -3.42 4.60 -1.15
N ASN A 10 -2.21 4.04 -1.16
CA ASN A 10 -1.05 4.67 -1.78
C ASN A 10 -1.04 4.51 -3.30
N LYS A 11 -1.65 3.45 -3.84
CA LYS A 11 -1.86 3.27 -5.30
C LYS A 11 -2.60 4.46 -5.93
N LEU A 12 -3.46 5.10 -5.14
CA LEU A 12 -4.16 6.31 -5.55
C LEU A 12 -3.18 7.50 -5.60
N ASP A 13 -2.42 7.70 -4.53
CA ASP A 13 -1.56 8.88 -4.35
C ASP A 13 -0.28 8.87 -5.20
N CYS A 14 0.26 7.69 -5.52
CA CYS A 14 1.46 7.55 -6.36
C CYS A 14 1.35 6.41 -7.36
N LEU A 15 1.66 6.73 -8.63
CA LEU A 15 1.76 5.73 -9.69
C LEU A 15 3.20 5.24 -9.76
N VAL A 16 3.41 3.98 -9.38
CA VAL A 16 4.74 3.36 -9.33
C VAL A 16 4.77 2.06 -10.14
N CYS A 17 5.97 1.60 -10.46
CA CYS A 17 6.19 0.28 -11.01
C CYS A 17 5.76 -0.80 -10.02
N SER A 18 4.88 -1.70 -10.44
CA SER A 18 4.35 -2.82 -9.65
C SER A 18 5.40 -3.81 -9.16
N HIS A 19 6.58 -3.82 -9.81
CA HIS A 19 7.68 -4.72 -9.48
C HIS A 19 8.73 -4.09 -8.54
N CYS A 20 9.24 -2.90 -8.90
CA CYS A 20 10.36 -2.26 -8.20
C CYS A 20 9.99 -0.98 -7.45
N PHE A 21 8.72 -0.57 -7.48
CA PHE A 21 8.16 0.57 -6.75
C PHE A 21 8.77 1.94 -7.07
N CYS A 22 9.53 2.07 -8.16
CA CYS A 22 9.95 3.39 -8.65
C CYS A 22 8.76 4.14 -9.28
N TYR A 23 8.74 5.46 -9.16
CA TYR A 23 7.77 6.32 -9.84
C TYR A 23 7.85 6.15 -11.37
N ILE A 24 6.71 6.19 -12.06
CA ILE A 24 6.59 6.06 -13.52
C ILE A 24 5.68 7.15 -14.11
N GLY A 25 5.79 7.41 -15.41
CA GLY A 25 5.02 8.43 -16.12
C GLY A 25 5.71 9.78 -16.15
N SER A 26 5.08 10.81 -15.59
CA SER A 26 5.62 12.17 -15.51
C SER A 26 5.34 12.80 -14.15
N ILE A 27 6.09 13.84 -13.79
CA ILE A 27 5.86 14.60 -12.55
C ILE A 27 4.45 15.19 -12.53
N GLU A 28 3.99 15.67 -13.69
CA GLU A 28 2.65 16.21 -13.89
C GLU A 28 1.58 15.15 -13.65
N LEU A 29 1.77 13.92 -14.14
CA LEU A 29 0.85 12.83 -13.88
C LEU A 29 0.76 12.50 -12.38
N GLN A 30 1.89 12.45 -11.67
CA GLN A 30 1.92 12.18 -10.23
C GLN A 30 1.15 13.26 -9.46
N ILE A 31 1.42 14.54 -9.75
CA ILE A 31 0.76 15.67 -9.10
C ILE A 31 -0.73 15.70 -9.46
N GLY A 32 -1.07 15.52 -10.74
CA GLY A 32 -2.45 15.50 -11.23
C GLY A 32 -3.29 14.45 -10.52
N ARG A 33 -2.79 13.21 -10.40
CA ARG A 33 -3.47 12.13 -9.66
C ARG A 33 -3.72 12.50 -8.20
N ARG A 34 -2.72 13.04 -7.51
CA ARG A 34 -2.84 13.47 -6.11
C ARG A 34 -3.89 14.56 -5.93
N LEU A 35 -3.87 15.59 -6.80
CA LEU A 35 -4.83 16.69 -6.75
C LEU A 35 -6.26 16.22 -7.06
N TYR A 36 -6.41 15.33 -8.05
CA TYR A 36 -7.71 14.74 -8.41
C TYR A 36 -8.36 14.05 -7.21
N LEU A 37 -7.59 13.26 -6.47
CA LEU A 37 -8.07 12.54 -5.29
C LEU A 37 -8.41 13.48 -4.13
N GLN A 38 -7.62 14.53 -3.91
CA GLN A 38 -7.95 15.55 -2.92
C GLN A 38 -9.28 16.24 -3.25
N ALA A 39 -9.51 16.57 -4.52
CA ALA A 39 -10.77 17.16 -4.96
C ALA A 39 -11.96 16.22 -4.72
N LEU A 40 -11.81 14.92 -4.98
CA LEU A 40 -12.84 13.90 -4.70
C LEU A 40 -13.14 13.74 -3.20
N ARG A 41 -12.11 13.81 -2.34
CA ARG A 41 -12.30 13.75 -0.88
C ARG A 41 -13.09 14.96 -0.39
N LEU A 42 -12.75 16.15 -0.88
CA LEU A 42 -13.46 17.39 -0.53
C LEU A 42 -14.91 17.42 -1.02
N SER A 43 -15.21 16.85 -2.21
CA SER A 43 -16.59 16.76 -2.69
C SER A 43 -17.44 15.81 -1.83
N LYS A 44 -16.89 14.66 -1.42
CA LYS A 44 -17.58 13.70 -0.55
C LYS A 44 -17.92 14.26 0.84
N HIS A 45 -17.09 15.16 1.37
CA HIS A 45 -17.38 15.88 2.61
C HIS A 45 -18.48 16.94 2.44
N LYS A 46 -18.53 17.63 1.29
CA LYS A 46 -19.61 18.60 1.02
C LYS A 46 -20.98 17.94 0.89
N GLU A 47 -21.05 16.75 0.28
CA GLU A 47 -22.31 15.99 0.15
C GLU A 47 -22.83 15.47 1.50
N THR A 48 -21.94 15.04 2.40
CA THR A 48 -22.35 14.57 3.75
C THR A 48 -22.73 15.70 4.71
N THR A 49 -22.48 16.97 4.37
CA THR A 49 -22.88 18.12 5.20
C THR A 49 -24.28 18.66 4.83
N PHE A 50 -24.88 18.19 3.72
CA PHE A 50 -26.19 18.66 3.24
C PHE A 50 -27.37 17.74 3.57
N GLU A 51 -27.12 16.58 4.18
CA GLU A 51 -28.17 15.66 4.64
C GLU A 51 -27.98 15.29 6.12
N SER A 52 -28.13 16.27 7.01
CA SER A 52 -28.62 16.01 8.36
C SER A 52 -29.23 17.29 8.95
N SER A 53 -30.40 17.64 8.42
CA SER A 53 -31.40 18.38 9.18
C SER A 53 -32.45 17.38 9.65
N SER A 54 -32.14 16.65 10.71
CA SER A 54 -33.16 16.00 11.52
C SER A 54 -32.76 16.13 12.99
N ASP A 55 -33.59 16.91 13.68
CA ASP A 55 -33.69 17.04 15.13
C ASP A 55 -33.28 15.75 15.86
N HIS A 56 -32.31 15.84 16.77
CA HIS A 56 -32.43 15.19 18.08
C HIS A 56 -31.64 15.96 19.12
N SER A 57 -32.32 16.14 20.24
CA SER A 57 -32.04 16.96 21.41
C SER A 57 -30.72 16.65 22.11
N GLU A 58 -30.11 17.73 22.58
CA GLU A 58 -29.02 17.81 23.54
C GLU A 58 -29.36 17.08 24.85
N GLU A 59 -28.44 16.24 25.33
CA GLU A 59 -28.26 16.05 26.78
C GLU A 59 -26.79 16.30 27.13
N ASP A 60 -26.65 17.29 28.00
CA ASP A 60 -25.47 17.90 28.59
C ASP A 60 -24.79 16.98 29.61
N CYS A 61 -23.47 17.12 29.78
CA CYS A 61 -22.74 16.80 31.03
C CYS A 61 -21.34 17.45 30.99
N GLN A 62 -21.28 18.69 31.46
CA GLN A 62 -20.06 19.40 31.86
C GLN A 62 -19.41 18.77 33.10
N VAL A 63 -18.07 18.75 33.14
CA VAL A 63 -17.28 19.07 34.36
C VAL A 63 -16.00 19.78 33.93
N SER A 64 -15.75 20.94 34.54
CA SER A 64 -14.61 21.86 34.40
C SER A 64 -13.38 21.43 35.21
N ASP A 65 -12.19 21.95 34.88
CA ASP A 65 -11.43 22.85 35.77
C ASP A 65 -10.15 23.42 35.08
N GLU A 66 -9.86 24.68 35.41
CA GLU A 66 -8.83 25.62 34.94
C GLU A 66 -7.41 25.20 35.44
N ASP A 67 -6.23 25.57 34.91
CA ASP A 67 -5.73 26.93 34.65
C ASP A 67 -4.29 26.97 34.02
N ASN A 68 -4.05 27.96 33.14
CA ASN A 68 -2.84 28.75 32.76
C ASN A 68 -1.44 28.19 32.29
N ASN A 69 -1.20 28.34 30.98
CA ASN A 69 -0.23 29.24 30.28
C ASN A 69 1.31 29.08 30.39
N SER A 70 2.00 28.73 29.28
CA SER A 70 3.07 29.57 28.69
C SER A 70 3.42 29.14 27.24
N HIS A 71 3.79 30.14 26.44
CA HIS A 71 3.77 30.23 24.97
C HIS A 71 5.20 30.17 24.38
N VAL A 72 5.49 29.29 23.39
CA VAL A 72 6.29 29.62 22.18
C VAL A 72 5.86 28.74 20.99
N THR A 73 5.47 29.42 19.92
CA THR A 73 5.01 29.03 18.57
C THR A 73 6.05 28.27 17.72
N ASN A 74 5.69 27.26 16.93
CA ASN A 74 5.33 27.30 15.48
C ASN A 74 5.37 25.83 15.02
N LEU A 75 4.56 25.25 14.13
CA LEU A 75 3.69 25.70 13.05
C LEU A 75 2.80 24.48 12.76
N ASP A 76 1.55 24.46 13.22
CA ASP A 76 0.49 23.59 12.69
C ASP A 76 -0.84 23.94 13.37
N LYS A 77 -1.49 24.99 12.87
CA LYS A 77 -2.88 25.26 13.21
C LYS A 77 -3.54 26.00 12.06
N LEU A 78 -4.23 25.24 11.22
CA LEU A 78 -5.19 25.79 10.28
C LEU A 78 -6.55 25.20 10.63
N GLN A 79 -7.35 26.03 11.32
CA GLN A 79 -8.78 25.99 11.69
C GLN A 79 -8.93 26.27 13.21
N SER A 80 -9.65 27.29 13.69
CA SER A 80 -10.76 28.07 13.12
C SER A 80 -10.84 29.46 13.79
N ALA A 81 -11.09 30.51 13.01
CA ALA A 81 -11.72 31.75 13.47
C ALA A 81 -12.61 32.29 12.33
N SER A 82 -13.83 32.66 12.68
CA SER A 82 -14.89 33.15 11.79
C SER A 82 -14.58 34.54 11.22
N SER A 83 -15.15 34.77 10.03
CA SER A 83 -15.29 36.03 9.30
C SER A 83 -14.04 36.48 8.53
N ASP A 84 -13.78 35.82 7.41
CA ASP A 84 -13.68 36.46 6.09
C ASP A 84 -13.56 35.35 5.03
N THR A 85 -14.20 35.55 3.89
CA THR A 85 -14.31 34.61 2.77
C THR A 85 -12.94 34.21 2.20
N ASN A 86 -12.29 33.20 2.77
CA ASN A 86 -11.12 32.59 2.15
C ASN A 86 -11.58 31.42 1.29
N GLU A 87 -11.87 31.75 0.02
CA GLU A 87 -11.91 30.80 -1.07
C GLU A 87 -10.66 29.91 -0.99
N ILE A 88 -10.82 28.66 -0.58
CA ILE A 88 -9.83 27.63 -0.88
C ILE A 88 -9.80 27.60 -2.40
N ASN A 89 -8.71 28.11 -3.00
CA ASN A 89 -8.46 28.09 -4.43
C ASN A 89 -8.48 26.64 -4.92
N LEU A 90 -9.68 26.14 -5.23
CA LEU A 90 -9.88 24.84 -5.85
C LEU A 90 -9.27 24.94 -7.24
N ILE A 91 -8.18 24.20 -7.45
CA ILE A 91 -7.56 24.09 -8.77
C ILE A 91 -8.65 23.58 -9.73
N PRO A 92 -8.94 24.30 -10.83
CA PRO A 92 -9.96 23.89 -11.79
C PRO A 92 -9.74 22.46 -12.29
N LYS A 93 -10.83 21.69 -12.46
CA LYS A 93 -10.76 20.29 -12.91
C LYS A 93 -10.03 20.15 -14.23
N GLU A 94 -10.18 21.14 -15.11
CA GLU A 94 -9.53 21.22 -16.42
C GLU A 94 -8.01 21.24 -16.29
N ILE A 95 -7.47 21.92 -15.27
CA ILE A 95 -6.03 21.95 -15.01
C ILE A 95 -5.55 20.58 -14.51
N ILE A 96 -6.31 19.94 -13.62
CA ILE A 96 -6.01 18.61 -13.08
C ILE A 96 -5.99 17.55 -14.20
N GLU A 97 -7.00 17.57 -15.07
CA GLU A 97 -7.08 16.67 -16.23
C GLU A 97 -5.94 16.94 -17.23
N SER A 98 -5.62 18.22 -17.46
CA SER A 98 -4.51 18.61 -18.33
C SER A 98 -3.15 18.12 -17.81
N LEU A 99 -2.93 18.13 -16.49
CA LEU A 99 -1.75 17.52 -15.85
C LEU A 99 -1.69 16.00 -16.08
N MET A 100 -2.81 15.29 -15.93
CA MET A 100 -2.87 13.83 -16.06
C MET A 100 -2.71 13.36 -17.51
N ASN A 101 -3.26 14.11 -18.47
CA ASN A 101 -3.25 13.75 -19.89
C ASN A 101 -2.04 14.30 -20.65
N GLY A 102 -1.14 15.03 -19.98
CA GLY A 102 0.05 15.63 -20.59
C GLY A 102 -0.22 16.90 -21.40
N GLY A 103 -1.39 17.53 -21.23
CA GLY A 103 -1.73 18.82 -21.84
C GLY A 103 -1.06 20.02 -21.16
N LEU A 104 -0.61 19.86 -19.91
CA LEU A 104 0.11 20.87 -19.15
C LEU A 104 1.47 20.32 -18.72
N ALA A 105 2.54 21.08 -18.97
CA ALA A 105 3.89 20.79 -18.53
C ALA A 105 4.32 21.76 -17.44
N LEU A 106 4.83 21.24 -16.32
CA LEU A 106 5.32 22.04 -15.22
C LEU A 106 6.74 22.57 -15.49
N PRO A 107 7.10 23.74 -14.95
CA PRO A 107 8.47 24.23 -15.04
C PRO A 107 9.47 23.19 -14.52
N TYR A 108 10.58 23.03 -15.24
CA TYR A 108 11.70 22.14 -14.87
C TYR A 108 11.39 20.64 -14.80
N SER A 109 10.18 20.17 -15.12
CA SER A 109 9.84 18.73 -15.06
C SER A 109 10.77 17.85 -15.89
N LYS A 110 11.30 18.38 -17.01
CA LYS A 110 12.30 17.72 -17.86
C LYS A 110 13.63 17.42 -17.16
N GLN A 111 13.93 18.07 -16.03
CA GLN A 111 15.12 17.79 -15.23
C GLN A 111 14.95 16.57 -14.32
N PHE A 112 13.71 16.09 -14.15
CA PHE A 112 13.35 14.93 -13.33
C PHE A 112 12.64 13.88 -14.18
N PRO A 113 13.32 13.29 -15.18
CA PRO A 113 12.69 12.32 -16.06
C PRO A 113 12.28 11.07 -15.26
N LEU A 114 11.03 10.65 -15.43
CA LEU A 114 10.54 9.38 -14.91
C LEU A 114 10.46 8.35 -16.05
N PRO A 115 10.62 7.05 -15.77
CA PRO A 115 10.41 5.99 -16.74
C PRO A 115 9.01 6.04 -17.36
N SER A 116 8.90 5.71 -18.65
CA SER A 116 7.61 5.58 -19.30
C SER A 116 6.79 4.42 -18.72
N ILE A 117 5.47 4.52 -18.85
CA ILE A 117 4.53 3.52 -18.35
C ILE A 117 4.44 2.38 -19.36
N ILE A 118 4.69 1.16 -18.89
CA ILE A 118 4.49 -0.07 -19.66
C ILE A 118 3.31 -0.82 -19.06
N PRO A 119 2.30 -1.18 -19.87
CA PRO A 119 1.12 -1.88 -19.39
C PRO A 119 1.44 -3.34 -19.05
N CYS A 120 0.56 -3.96 -18.26
CA CYS A 120 0.63 -5.37 -17.96
C CYS A 120 0.56 -6.25 -19.23
N PRO A 121 1.44 -7.27 -19.37
CA PRO A 121 1.43 -8.18 -20.52
C PRO A 121 0.16 -9.03 -20.60
N GLY A 122 -0.51 -9.28 -19.48
CA GLY A 122 -1.83 -9.95 -19.43
C GLY A 122 -3.02 -9.04 -19.72
N GLY A 123 -2.79 -7.72 -19.82
CA GLY A 123 -3.82 -6.73 -20.16
C GLY A 123 -4.77 -6.36 -19.01
N CYS A 124 -4.34 -6.48 -17.75
CA CYS A 124 -5.08 -5.87 -16.64
C CYS A 124 -4.80 -4.36 -16.58
N GLU A 125 -5.76 -3.59 -16.08
CA GLU A 125 -5.67 -2.13 -15.97
C GLU A 125 -4.98 -1.66 -14.69
N GLU A 126 -4.71 -2.57 -13.76
CA GLU A 126 -4.19 -2.24 -12.42
C GLU A 126 -2.66 -2.11 -12.38
N GLU A 127 -1.95 -3.07 -12.98
CA GLU A 127 -0.51 -3.21 -12.81
C GLU A 127 0.27 -2.57 -13.96
N HIS A 128 1.26 -1.76 -13.60
CA HIS A 128 2.04 -0.93 -14.52
C HIS A 128 3.53 -1.03 -14.21
N TYR A 129 4.38 -0.89 -15.22
CA TYR A 129 5.81 -1.17 -15.10
C TYR A 129 6.68 -0.07 -15.69
N CYS A 130 7.89 0.09 -15.15
CA CYS A 130 8.88 1.04 -15.66
C CYS A 130 9.71 0.52 -16.84
N SER A 131 9.68 -0.80 -17.08
CA SER A 131 10.47 -1.47 -18.13
C SER A 131 9.85 -2.82 -18.49
N LYS A 132 10.13 -3.31 -19.70
CA LYS A 132 9.73 -4.66 -20.13
C LYS A 132 10.31 -5.73 -19.20
N LEU A 133 11.55 -5.53 -18.76
CA LEU A 133 12.21 -6.42 -17.80
C LEU A 133 11.44 -6.51 -16.48
N CYS A 134 10.93 -5.39 -15.94
CA CYS A 134 10.10 -5.42 -14.74
C CYS A 134 8.75 -6.11 -14.98
N ALA A 135 8.12 -5.88 -16.14
CA ALA A 135 6.86 -6.54 -16.50
C ALA A 135 7.03 -8.06 -16.63
N GLU A 136 8.08 -8.51 -17.32
CA GLU A 136 8.41 -9.92 -17.50
C GLU A 136 8.82 -10.58 -16.17
N ALA A 137 9.65 -9.92 -15.37
CA ALA A 137 10.05 -10.43 -14.06
C ALA A 137 8.85 -10.60 -13.12
N ASP A 138 7.96 -9.61 -13.06
CA ASP A 138 6.75 -9.69 -12.23
C ASP A 138 5.78 -10.77 -12.74
N TRP A 139 5.63 -10.90 -14.07
CA TRP A 139 4.83 -11.93 -14.70
C TRP A 139 5.31 -13.35 -14.36
N ASP A 140 6.62 -13.58 -14.50
CA ASP A 140 7.27 -14.86 -14.25
C ASP A 140 7.28 -15.24 -12.77
N LEU A 141 7.36 -14.25 -11.88
CA LEU A 141 7.46 -14.48 -10.45
C LEU A 141 6.10 -14.55 -9.75
N TYR A 142 5.09 -13.77 -10.16
CA TYR A 142 3.85 -13.64 -9.38
C TYR A 142 2.61 -13.44 -10.25
N HIS A 143 2.67 -12.44 -11.14
CA HIS A 143 1.48 -11.79 -11.67
C HIS A 143 0.71 -12.67 -12.66
N SER A 144 1.37 -13.60 -13.36
CA SER A 144 0.69 -14.51 -14.30
C SER A 144 -0.46 -15.34 -13.68
N LEU A 145 -0.42 -15.59 -12.36
CA LEU A 145 -1.51 -16.28 -11.64
C LEU A 145 -2.51 -15.33 -10.96
N LEU A 146 -2.18 -14.05 -10.88
CA LEU A 146 -2.98 -13.01 -10.19
C LEU A 146 -3.53 -11.96 -11.16
N CYS A 147 -3.25 -12.10 -12.46
CA CYS A 147 -3.66 -11.15 -13.46
C CYS A 147 -5.17 -11.26 -13.74
N THR A 148 -5.85 -10.12 -13.72
CA THR A 148 -7.28 -9.99 -14.01
C THR A 148 -7.56 -9.58 -15.46
N GLY A 149 -6.53 -9.51 -16.30
CA GLY A 149 -6.65 -9.13 -17.71
C GLY A 149 -7.31 -10.23 -18.55
N LYS A 150 -8.00 -9.84 -19.62
CA LYS A 150 -8.70 -10.77 -20.53
C LYS A 150 -7.76 -11.75 -21.26
N GLY A 151 -6.46 -11.45 -21.29
CA GLY A 151 -5.43 -12.33 -21.83
C GLY A 151 -4.95 -13.42 -20.85
N SER A 152 -5.40 -13.39 -19.59
CA SER A 152 -5.05 -14.38 -18.57
C SER A 152 -6.06 -15.54 -18.53
N SER A 153 -5.71 -16.63 -17.84
CA SER A 153 -6.45 -17.91 -17.79
C SER A 153 -7.93 -17.82 -17.38
N SER A 154 -8.67 -18.93 -17.49
CA SER A 154 -10.12 -19.09 -17.20
C SER A 154 -10.62 -18.75 -15.78
N HIS A 155 -9.78 -18.18 -14.90
CA HIS A 155 -10.09 -17.94 -13.48
C HIS A 155 -10.17 -16.44 -13.11
N THR A 156 -10.19 -15.55 -14.11
CA THR A 156 -10.19 -14.09 -13.95
C THR A 156 -11.23 -13.60 -12.94
N GLU A 157 -12.45 -14.15 -12.96
CA GLU A 157 -13.54 -13.73 -12.06
C GLU A 157 -13.25 -14.07 -10.58
N ALA A 158 -12.68 -15.24 -10.31
CA ALA A 158 -12.35 -15.63 -8.94
C ALA A 158 -11.23 -14.76 -8.36
N VAL A 159 -10.23 -14.45 -9.19
CA VAL A 159 -9.12 -13.56 -8.82
C VAL A 159 -9.63 -12.14 -8.57
N LEU A 160 -10.54 -11.63 -9.41
CA LEU A 160 -11.19 -10.33 -9.21
C LEU A 160 -11.91 -10.27 -7.85
N LYS A 161 -12.78 -11.25 -7.56
CA LYS A 161 -13.50 -11.32 -6.26
C LYS A 161 -12.56 -11.39 -5.07
N PHE A 162 -11.45 -12.12 -5.21
CA PHE A 162 -10.41 -12.18 -4.18
C PHE A 162 -9.75 -10.81 -3.95
N ILE A 163 -9.37 -10.11 -5.03
CA ILE A 163 -8.74 -8.78 -4.94
C ILE A 163 -9.70 -7.76 -4.32
N GLU A 164 -10.96 -7.76 -4.72
CA GLU A 164 -12.01 -6.91 -4.13
C GLU A 164 -12.14 -7.16 -2.63
N HIS A 165 -12.22 -8.43 -2.22
CA HIS A 165 -12.28 -8.79 -0.80
C HIS A 165 -11.05 -8.33 -0.04
N ALA A 166 -9.85 -8.54 -0.59
CA ALA A 166 -8.60 -8.12 0.05
C ALA A 166 -8.54 -6.60 0.21
N ASN A 167 -8.92 -5.83 -0.82
CA ASN A 167 -8.97 -4.37 -0.75
C ASN A 167 -10.01 -3.87 0.27
N ALA A 168 -11.12 -4.58 0.45
CA ALA A 168 -12.18 -4.21 1.39
C ALA A 168 -11.88 -4.60 2.85
N THR A 169 -11.00 -5.59 3.09
CA THR A 169 -10.77 -6.16 4.43
C THR A 169 -9.36 -5.93 4.93
N ASN A 170 -8.36 -6.50 4.25
CA ASN A 170 -6.95 -6.38 4.63
C ASN A 170 -6.04 -6.67 3.42
N ASP A 171 -5.21 -5.70 3.07
CA ASP A 171 -4.30 -5.78 1.92
C ASP A 171 -3.16 -6.79 2.10
N ILE A 172 -2.94 -7.28 3.34
CA ILE A 172 -2.01 -8.39 3.62
C ILE A 172 -2.34 -9.64 2.79
N PHE A 173 -3.62 -9.85 2.43
CA PHE A 173 -4.02 -10.97 1.60
C PHE A 173 -3.42 -10.88 0.19
N LEU A 174 -3.25 -9.68 -0.36
CA LEU A 174 -2.58 -9.49 -1.65
C LEU A 174 -1.10 -9.90 -1.57
N LEU A 175 -0.44 -9.56 -0.45
CA LEU A 175 0.94 -9.95 -0.20
C LEU A 175 1.08 -11.48 -0.06
N ALA A 176 0.18 -12.10 0.71
CA ALA A 176 0.13 -13.55 0.86
C ALA A 176 -0.13 -14.26 -0.47
N ALA A 177 -1.04 -13.73 -1.29
CA ALA A 177 -1.31 -14.26 -2.63
C ALA A 177 -0.08 -14.18 -3.53
N LYS A 178 0.69 -13.07 -3.51
CA LYS A 178 1.98 -12.99 -4.23
C LYS A 178 2.96 -14.05 -3.76
N ALA A 179 3.09 -14.27 -2.45
CA ALA A 179 3.98 -15.29 -1.89
C ALA A 179 3.59 -16.72 -2.29
N ILE A 180 2.28 -17.01 -2.34
CA ILE A 180 1.76 -18.30 -2.81
C ILE A 180 1.99 -18.46 -4.31
N ALA A 181 1.65 -17.45 -5.12
CA ALA A 181 1.84 -17.46 -6.57
C ALA A 181 3.31 -17.71 -6.94
N PHE A 182 4.24 -17.02 -6.26
CA PHE A 182 5.67 -17.25 -6.37
C PHE A 182 6.06 -18.70 -6.16
N THR A 183 5.60 -19.27 -5.04
CA THR A 183 5.93 -20.65 -4.69
C THR A 183 5.45 -21.62 -5.75
N ILE A 184 4.21 -21.43 -6.24
CA ILE A 184 3.63 -22.26 -7.30
C ILE A 184 4.43 -22.14 -8.61
N LEU A 185 4.75 -20.91 -9.04
CA LEU A 185 5.48 -20.67 -10.30
C LEU A 185 6.91 -21.20 -10.22
N LYS A 186 7.60 -20.95 -9.11
CA LYS A 186 8.95 -21.49 -8.89
C LYS A 186 8.95 -23.02 -8.83
N TYR A 187 7.99 -23.63 -8.14
CA TYR A 187 7.81 -25.08 -8.11
C TYR A 187 7.60 -25.64 -9.53
N ARG A 188 6.72 -25.03 -10.33
CA ARG A 188 6.49 -25.43 -11.73
C ARG A 188 7.77 -25.37 -12.55
N LYS A 189 8.57 -24.31 -12.40
CA LYS A 189 9.87 -24.18 -13.08
C LYS A 189 10.85 -25.27 -12.65
N LEU A 190 11.01 -25.50 -11.34
CA LEU A 190 11.87 -26.55 -10.79
C LEU A 190 11.46 -27.95 -11.26
N LYS A 191 10.15 -28.22 -11.28
CA LYS A 191 9.59 -29.49 -11.75
C LYS A 191 9.87 -29.71 -13.24
N SER A 192 9.68 -28.69 -14.07
CA SER A 192 9.97 -28.78 -15.51
C SER A 192 11.45 -29.03 -15.80
N THR A 193 12.36 -28.38 -15.07
CA THR A 193 13.80 -28.65 -15.19
C THR A 193 14.14 -30.08 -14.74
N ASN A 194 13.61 -30.53 -13.61
CA ASN A 194 13.84 -31.90 -13.14
C ASN A 194 13.28 -32.96 -14.09
N LEU A 195 12.14 -32.75 -14.75
CA LEU A 195 11.59 -33.69 -15.72
C LEU A 195 12.46 -33.82 -16.98
N ILE A 196 13.20 -32.76 -17.35
CA ILE A 196 14.21 -32.82 -18.42
C ILE A 196 15.38 -33.72 -17.99
N ASP A 197 15.79 -33.65 -16.73
CA ASP A 197 16.88 -34.45 -16.17
C ASP A 197 16.47 -35.89 -15.78
N GLN A 198 15.20 -36.12 -15.41
CA GLN A 198 14.64 -37.37 -14.89
C GLN A 198 14.12 -38.34 -15.95
N LYS A 199 14.39 -38.14 -17.24
CA LYS A 199 14.29 -39.21 -18.26
C LYS A 199 15.20 -40.43 -17.97
N ARG A 200 15.84 -40.52 -16.79
CA ARG A 200 16.81 -41.56 -16.41
C ARG A 200 16.49 -42.41 -15.17
N VAL A 201 15.63 -42.05 -14.22
CA VAL A 201 15.37 -42.95 -13.05
C VAL A 201 13.99 -42.71 -12.41
N ASN A 202 13.23 -43.80 -12.19
CA ASN A 202 11.90 -43.81 -11.55
C ASN A 202 11.98 -43.65 -10.02
N GLY A 203 11.26 -42.67 -9.47
CA GLY A 203 10.96 -42.51 -8.04
C GLY A 203 9.96 -41.35 -7.82
N MET A 204 8.70 -41.68 -7.53
CA MET A 204 7.54 -40.84 -7.89
C MET A 204 6.76 -40.21 -6.71
N ASP A 205 7.35 -39.88 -5.56
CA ASP A 205 6.55 -39.12 -4.56
C ASP A 205 7.37 -38.15 -3.69
N ASP A 206 8.51 -38.61 -3.15
CA ASP A 206 9.38 -37.80 -2.28
C ASP A 206 10.01 -36.58 -3.03
N SER A 207 10.17 -36.70 -4.34
CA SER A 207 10.74 -35.63 -5.18
C SER A 207 9.83 -34.40 -5.28
N SER A 208 8.51 -34.55 -5.27
CA SER A 208 7.60 -33.40 -5.44
C SER A 208 7.56 -32.51 -4.21
N PHE A 209 7.55 -33.10 -3.01
CA PHE A 209 7.57 -32.33 -1.76
C PHE A 209 8.90 -31.60 -1.58
N SER A 210 10.02 -32.26 -1.89
CA SER A 210 11.37 -31.65 -1.86
C SER A 210 11.46 -30.43 -2.77
N LEU A 211 10.96 -30.52 -4.01
CA LEU A 211 10.93 -29.39 -4.95
C LEU A 211 10.03 -28.25 -4.46
N LEU A 212 8.92 -28.57 -3.80
CA LEU A 212 8.04 -27.56 -3.20
C LEU A 212 8.74 -26.82 -2.06
N MET A 213 9.45 -27.55 -1.19
CA MET A 213 10.22 -26.94 -0.09
C MET A 213 11.35 -26.04 -0.62
N GLU A 214 12.03 -26.45 -1.69
CA GLU A 214 13.05 -25.62 -2.34
C GLU A 214 12.43 -24.38 -3.04
N ALA A 215 11.21 -24.51 -3.57
CA ALA A 215 10.45 -23.36 -4.08
C ALA A 215 10.09 -22.37 -2.96
N TRP A 216 9.64 -22.87 -1.81
CA TRP A 216 9.20 -22.08 -0.64
C TRP A 216 10.36 -21.42 0.13
N LYS A 217 11.55 -22.03 0.13
CA LYS A 217 12.74 -21.59 0.88
C LYS A 217 13.03 -20.07 0.86
N PRO A 218 12.88 -19.31 -0.25
CA PRO A 218 13.16 -17.88 -0.26
C PRO A 218 12.22 -17.03 0.61
N ILE A 219 11.06 -17.57 0.98
CA ILE A 219 10.04 -16.91 1.80
C ILE A 219 9.71 -17.71 3.06
N SER A 220 10.48 -18.77 3.35
CA SER A 220 10.26 -19.63 4.52
C SER A 220 10.68 -18.99 5.84
N MET A 221 11.35 -17.84 5.78
CA MET A 221 11.78 -17.08 6.95
C MET A 221 11.14 -15.70 6.94
N GLY A 222 10.31 -15.42 7.94
CA GLY A 222 9.83 -14.08 8.23
C GLY A 222 10.77 -13.41 9.22
N PHE A 223 11.37 -12.28 8.84
CA PHE A 223 12.09 -11.45 9.79
C PHE A 223 11.08 -10.51 10.47
N LYS A 224 10.52 -10.94 11.60
CA LYS A 224 9.64 -10.11 12.42
C LYS A 224 10.47 -9.47 13.53
N LYS A 225 11.03 -8.28 13.26
CA LYS A 225 11.38 -7.37 14.35
C LYS A 225 10.11 -7.11 15.17
N ARG A 226 10.27 -6.88 16.47
CA ARG A 226 9.11 -6.57 17.32
C ARG A 226 8.45 -5.31 16.76
N TRP A 227 7.12 -5.25 16.79
CA TRP A 227 6.39 -4.18 16.11
C TRP A 227 6.82 -2.78 16.58
N TRP A 228 7.07 -2.62 17.89
CA TRP A 228 7.57 -1.37 18.48
C TRP A 228 8.96 -0.96 17.97
N ASP A 229 9.77 -1.92 17.54
CA ASP A 229 11.09 -1.69 16.92
C ASP A 229 11.00 -1.36 15.41
N CYS A 230 9.79 -1.31 14.82
CA CYS A 230 9.57 -1.21 13.37
C CYS A 230 8.54 -0.20 12.89
N ILE A 231 7.76 0.41 13.79
CA ILE A 231 6.86 1.49 13.40
C ILE A 231 7.65 2.70 12.90
N ALA A 232 7.09 3.48 11.97
CA ALA A 232 7.69 4.75 11.58
C ALA A 232 7.75 5.71 12.78
N LEU A 233 8.76 6.59 12.81
CA LEU A 233 8.77 7.69 13.77
C LEU A 233 7.73 8.72 13.30
N PRO A 234 6.77 9.14 14.14
CA PRO A 234 5.86 10.23 13.84
C PRO A 234 6.60 11.52 13.50
N ASP A 235 6.03 12.35 12.61
CA ASP A 235 6.67 13.59 12.12
C ASP A 235 6.91 14.62 13.25
N ASP A 236 6.16 14.53 14.35
CA ASP A 236 6.26 15.38 15.54
C ASP A 236 7.34 14.93 16.54
N ILE A 237 8.03 13.80 16.28
CA ILE A 237 9.07 13.28 17.16
C ILE A 237 10.45 13.49 16.52
N ASP A 238 11.29 14.29 17.19
CA ASP A 238 12.68 14.44 16.80
C ASP A 238 13.43 13.10 16.87
N SER A 239 14.24 12.82 15.86
CA SER A 239 15.16 11.67 15.80
C SER A 239 15.98 11.43 17.07
N CYS A 240 16.36 12.48 17.81
CA CYS A 240 17.08 12.34 19.08
C CYS A 240 16.23 11.68 20.20
N ASN A 241 14.90 11.74 20.08
CA ASN A 241 13.94 11.15 21.01
C ASN A 241 13.45 9.77 20.57
N GLU A 242 13.96 9.21 19.47
CA GLU A 242 13.50 7.92 18.95
C GLU A 242 13.56 6.83 20.03
N ALA A 243 14.65 6.72 20.79
CA ALA A 243 14.78 5.70 21.84
C ALA A 243 13.68 5.80 22.91
N SER A 244 13.30 7.02 23.30
CA SER A 244 12.22 7.27 24.27
C SER A 244 10.87 6.88 23.69
N PHE A 245 10.58 7.27 22.45
CA PHE A 245 9.35 6.87 21.75
C PHE A 245 9.23 5.35 21.64
N ARG A 246 10.29 4.67 21.20
CA ARG A 246 10.33 3.20 21.10
C ARG A 246 10.04 2.53 22.44
N MET A 247 10.57 3.09 23.53
CA MET A 247 10.35 2.60 24.89
C MET A 247 8.90 2.77 25.35
N GLN A 248 8.28 3.93 25.10
CA GLN A 248 6.87 4.15 25.43
C GLN A 248 5.94 3.17 24.69
N ILE A 249 6.21 2.94 23.40
CA ILE A 249 5.44 2.01 22.58
C ILE A 249 5.63 0.57 23.07
N LYS A 250 6.85 0.21 23.45
CA LYS A 250 7.15 -1.08 24.09
C LYS A 250 6.39 -1.23 25.41
N GLU A 251 6.40 -0.23 26.28
CA GLU A 251 5.66 -0.23 27.55
C GLU A 251 4.16 -0.38 27.34
N LEU A 252 3.57 0.37 26.39
CA LEU A 252 2.16 0.22 26.01
C LEU A 252 1.81 -1.22 25.61
N ALA A 253 2.70 -1.89 24.88
CA ALA A 253 2.51 -3.29 24.51
C ALA A 253 2.46 -4.20 25.75
N PHE A 254 3.29 -3.95 26.76
CA PHE A 254 3.34 -4.75 27.98
C PHE A 254 2.20 -4.44 28.94
N THR A 255 1.85 -3.17 29.14
CA THR A 255 0.81 -2.73 30.07
C THR A 255 -0.60 -3.11 29.61
N ARG A 256 -0.84 -3.23 28.30
CA ARG A 256 -2.17 -3.58 27.76
C ARG A 256 -2.36 -5.04 27.37
N CYS A 257 -1.28 -5.79 27.13
CA CYS A 257 -1.38 -7.21 26.77
C CYS A 257 -1.15 -8.18 27.93
N ILE A 258 -0.54 -7.72 29.04
CA ILE A 258 -0.44 -8.50 30.27
C ILE A 258 -1.48 -7.93 31.22
N GLY A 259 -2.73 -8.42 31.10
CA GLY A 259 -3.63 -8.38 32.24
C GLY A 259 -2.94 -9.09 33.41
N GLU A 260 -3.06 -8.52 34.61
CA GLU A 260 -2.59 -9.10 35.86
C GLU A 260 -3.02 -10.58 35.96
N GLY A 261 -2.15 -11.52 35.59
CA GLY A 261 -2.57 -12.93 35.49
C GLY A 261 -1.51 -13.89 34.97
N ASP A 262 -1.04 -13.74 33.74
CA ASP A 262 -0.34 -14.86 33.08
C ASP A 262 1.05 -14.47 32.56
N ALA A 263 1.98 -14.30 33.50
CA ALA A 263 3.42 -14.24 33.22
C ALA A 263 4.00 -15.66 33.09
N GLN A 264 3.48 -16.50 32.20
CA GLN A 264 4.09 -17.82 31.95
C GLN A 264 3.69 -18.47 30.62
N ALA A 265 3.94 -17.80 29.49
CA ALA A 265 4.27 -18.47 28.24
C ALA A 265 4.70 -17.43 27.20
N ILE A 266 5.44 -17.88 26.19
CA ILE A 266 5.90 -17.15 25.01
C ILE A 266 7.33 -16.61 25.14
N ILE A 267 8.27 -17.57 25.14
CA ILE A 267 9.51 -17.45 24.34
C ILE A 267 9.20 -18.04 22.96
#